data_AF-A0A916C076-F1
#
_entry.id   AF-A0A916C076-F1
#
_cell.length_a   1.000
_cell.length_b   1.000
_cell.length_c   1.000
_cell.angle_alpha   90.00
_cell.angle_beta   90.00
_cell.angle_gamma   90.00
#
_symmetry.space_group_name_H-M   'P 1'
#
loop_
_entity.id
_entity.type
_entity.pdbx_description
1 polymer ?
#
loop_
_entity_poly.entity_id
_entity_poly.type
_entity_poly.pdbx_seq_one_letter_code
_entity_poly.pdbx_strand_id
1 'polypeptide(L)'
;MNLFWGKFSLFLHSHMALPILSLVGCLWLTGCTVIAEPTPTVLPTVIPTVFMAIPTPPPSTGDAPHILSYTLRSIVISGRPAVELTWKTVGQHVEVWTFTEGGYGGRYKDDLPVEGTLTVVSQPGGPRYAEFRLVARGADEKTYDTKVLEYEMPCLPAWFADIHSVCPSGSPVSSRATLQHFEHGRMLWIETPSSPRQTFWVFLNGSRASSTVFQFDTPPRPPKGTLPAEESPPHGFYAPQNDFASLWRYKSSPYLAPFRDSLGWATKPELDFETLYQCSSEDSCLLRDPDGRLLRTSYTPGSGLYWEER
;
A
#
# COMPACT_ATOMS: atom_id res chain seq x y z
N MET A 1 22.15 33.51 -25.72
CA MET A 1 23.04 32.87 -26.71
C MET A 1 22.54 31.44 -26.89
N ASN A 2 21.89 31.17 -28.03
CA ASN A 2 21.52 29.90 -28.70
C ASN A 2 21.11 28.69 -27.84
N LEU A 3 19.84 28.28 -27.77
CA LEU A 3 19.07 27.46 -28.75
C LEU A 3 19.78 26.17 -29.17
N PHE A 4 19.26 25.01 -28.75
CA PHE A 4 19.21 23.80 -29.60
C PHE A 4 18.03 22.89 -29.25
N TRP A 5 17.13 22.75 -30.21
CA TRP A 5 16.07 21.76 -30.34
C TRP A 5 16.60 20.52 -31.08
N GLY A 6 16.07 19.32 -30.78
CA GLY A 6 16.21 18.13 -31.63
C GLY A 6 15.10 17.13 -31.32
N LYS A 7 13.98 17.17 -32.05
CA LYS A 7 13.63 16.38 -33.26
C LYS A 7 13.31 14.90 -33.00
N PHE A 8 12.00 14.64 -32.98
CA PHE A 8 11.23 13.64 -33.74
C PHE A 8 11.96 12.43 -34.36
N SER A 9 11.44 11.24 -34.06
CA SER A 9 11.27 10.17 -35.05
C SER A 9 9.98 9.40 -34.78
N LEU A 10 9.02 9.57 -35.68
CA LEU A 10 7.91 8.64 -35.89
C LEU A 10 8.45 7.41 -36.63
N PHE A 11 8.06 6.22 -36.19
CA PHE A 11 8.00 5.04 -37.04
C PHE A 11 6.55 4.54 -37.08
N LEU A 12 5.91 4.74 -38.24
CA LEU A 12 4.79 3.93 -38.73
C LEU A 12 5.34 2.67 -39.42
N HIS A 13 4.44 1.70 -39.63
CA HIS A 13 4.52 0.41 -40.36
C HIS A 13 4.65 -0.80 -39.40
N SER A 14 3.82 -1.85 -39.43
CA SER A 14 2.87 -2.32 -40.43
C SER A 14 1.89 -3.34 -39.82
N HIS A 15 0.74 -3.47 -40.47
CA HIS A 15 -0.23 -4.55 -40.37
C HIS A 15 0.38 -5.96 -40.30
N MET A 16 -0.14 -6.80 -39.40
CA MET A 16 -0.43 -8.22 -39.69
C MET A 16 -1.68 -8.66 -38.94
N ALA A 17 -2.76 -8.79 -39.70
CA ALA A 17 -3.93 -9.56 -39.33
C ALA A 17 -3.66 -11.04 -39.65
N LEU A 18 -3.96 -11.92 -38.70
CA LEU A 18 -4.16 -13.35 -38.96
C LEU A 18 -5.40 -13.82 -38.19
N PRO A 19 -6.39 -14.42 -38.86
CA PRO A 19 -7.50 -15.10 -38.21
C PRO A 19 -7.09 -16.56 -37.96
N ILE A 20 -7.24 -17.03 -36.72
CA ILE A 20 -7.19 -18.47 -36.44
C ILE A 20 -8.60 -18.92 -36.09
N LEU A 21 -9.23 -19.54 -37.10
CA LEU A 21 -10.30 -20.52 -36.96
C LEU A 21 -9.83 -21.71 -36.13
N SER A 22 -10.80 -22.36 -35.49
CA SER A 22 -10.85 -23.73 -34.92
C SER A 22 -11.03 -23.71 -33.40
N LEU A 23 -11.92 -24.48 -32.79
CA LEU A 23 -12.66 -25.66 -33.25
C LEU A 23 -13.91 -25.78 -32.36
N VAL A 24 -15.06 -25.92 -33.01
CA VAL A 24 -16.32 -26.35 -32.39
C VAL A 24 -16.15 -27.81 -31.99
N GLY A 25 -16.03 -28.08 -30.69
CA GLY A 25 -16.06 -29.41 -30.11
C GLY A 25 -17.34 -29.59 -29.31
N CYS A 26 -18.43 -29.96 -29.99
CA CYS A 26 -19.59 -30.57 -29.33
C CYS A 26 -19.18 -31.97 -28.87
N LEU A 27 -19.10 -32.20 -27.55
CA LEU A 27 -19.17 -33.55 -27.00
C LEU A 27 -20.30 -33.62 -25.98
N TRP A 28 -21.22 -34.50 -26.30
CA TRP A 28 -22.41 -34.87 -25.56
C TRP A 28 -22.05 -35.51 -24.23
N LEU A 29 -22.59 -35.02 -23.12
CA LEU A 29 -23.00 -35.87 -21.99
C LEU A 29 -24.21 -35.24 -21.28
N THR A 30 -25.15 -36.12 -20.99
CA THR A 30 -26.57 -35.93 -20.72
C THR A 30 -26.80 -35.35 -19.33
N GLY A 31 -27.53 -34.24 -19.26
CA GLY A 31 -27.91 -33.61 -17.99
C GLY A 31 -28.64 -32.28 -18.23
N CYS A 32 -29.80 -32.33 -18.88
CA CYS A 32 -30.64 -31.14 -19.08
C CYS A 32 -31.29 -30.75 -17.74
N THR A 33 -30.57 -29.99 -16.92
CA THR A 33 -31.16 -29.32 -15.76
C THR A 33 -31.91 -28.10 -16.29
N VAL A 34 -33.24 -28.13 -16.21
CA VAL A 34 -34.09 -26.97 -16.51
C VAL A 34 -33.77 -25.90 -15.47
N ILE A 35 -33.00 -24.88 -15.87
CA ILE A 35 -32.78 -23.70 -15.05
C ILE A 35 -34.10 -22.93 -15.08
N ALA A 36 -34.84 -22.96 -13.98
CA ALA A 36 -36.02 -22.15 -13.81
C ALA A 36 -35.62 -20.67 -13.93
N GLU A 37 -36.20 -19.99 -14.92
CA GLU A 37 -36.05 -18.56 -15.13
C GLU A 37 -36.50 -17.83 -13.85
N PRO A 38 -35.63 -17.02 -13.21
CA PRO A 38 -36.01 -16.34 -11.99
C PRO A 38 -37.15 -15.37 -12.31
N THR A 39 -38.33 -15.63 -11.74
CA THR A 39 -39.46 -14.71 -11.79
C THR A 39 -38.97 -13.31 -11.43
N PRO A 40 -39.23 -12.29 -12.28
CA PRO A 40 -38.79 -10.93 -11.99
C PRO A 40 -39.43 -10.47 -10.68
N THR A 41 -38.63 -10.40 -9.62
CA THR A 41 -39.03 -9.81 -8.35
C THR A 41 -39.21 -8.31 -8.60
N VAL A 42 -40.47 -7.91 -8.79
CA VAL A 42 -40.86 -6.51 -8.92
C VAL A 42 -40.47 -5.80 -7.62
N LEU A 43 -39.38 -5.04 -7.68
CA LEU A 43 -38.94 -4.21 -6.56
C LEU A 43 -40.06 -3.20 -6.26
N PRO A 44 -40.51 -3.05 -5.01
CA PRO A 44 -41.52 -2.06 -4.68
C PRO A 44 -41.04 -0.69 -5.16
N THR A 45 -41.82 -0.08 -6.05
CA THR A 45 -41.58 1.29 -6.50
C THR A 45 -41.90 2.20 -5.34
N VAL A 46 -40.85 2.62 -4.63
CA VAL A 46 -40.96 3.62 -3.57
C VAL A 46 -41.19 4.96 -4.27
N ILE A 47 -42.43 5.45 -4.25
CA ILE A 47 -42.74 6.81 -4.69
C ILE A 47 -42.05 7.76 -3.70
N PRO A 48 -41.11 8.62 -4.14
CA PRO A 48 -40.46 9.55 -3.23
C PRO A 48 -41.52 10.55 -2.73
N THR A 49 -41.87 10.47 -1.45
CA THR A 49 -42.68 11.49 -0.79
C THR A 49 -41.86 12.76 -0.71
N VAL A 50 -42.17 13.73 -1.56
CA VAL A 50 -41.58 15.07 -1.53
C VAL A 50 -42.15 15.80 -0.31
N PHE A 51 -41.45 15.75 0.81
CA PHE A 51 -41.73 16.64 1.94
C PHE A 51 -41.22 18.03 1.59
N MET A 52 -42.12 19.02 1.50
CA MET A 52 -41.72 20.41 1.47
C MET A 52 -41.01 20.73 2.79
N ALA A 53 -39.70 20.98 2.72
CA ALA A 53 -38.92 21.39 3.88
C ALA A 53 -39.47 22.72 4.40
N ILE A 54 -40.01 22.71 5.62
CA ILE A 54 -40.31 23.93 6.35
C ILE A 54 -38.96 24.63 6.58
N PRO A 55 -38.81 25.91 6.22
CA PRO A 55 -37.56 26.63 6.46
C PRO A 55 -37.27 26.65 7.96
N THR A 56 -36.23 25.93 8.37
CA THR A 56 -35.72 25.97 9.73
C THR A 56 -35.33 27.41 10.04
N PRO A 57 -35.79 28.00 11.17
CA PRO A 57 -35.42 29.36 11.53
C PRO A 57 -33.89 29.49 11.56
N PRO A 58 -33.33 30.63 11.12
CA PRO A 58 -31.89 30.84 11.17
C PRO A 58 -31.40 30.66 12.61
N PRO A 59 -30.25 30.01 12.82
CA PRO A 59 -29.72 29.76 14.15
C PRO A 59 -29.57 31.07 14.92
N SER A 60 -29.95 31.07 16.20
CA SER A 60 -29.83 32.24 17.06
C SER A 60 -28.34 32.61 17.17
N THR A 61 -28.01 33.88 16.94
CA THR A 61 -26.62 34.38 16.86
C THR A 61 -25.88 34.43 18.21
N GLY A 62 -26.28 33.63 19.20
CA GLY A 62 -25.73 33.70 20.57
C GLY A 62 -25.51 32.36 21.28
N ASP A 63 -25.93 31.24 20.69
CA ASP A 63 -25.70 29.93 21.31
C ASP A 63 -24.25 29.48 21.08
N ALA A 64 -23.60 29.02 22.14
CA ALA A 64 -22.28 28.38 22.03
C ALA A 64 -22.39 27.14 21.12
N PRO A 65 -21.35 26.82 20.32
CA PRO A 65 -21.39 25.65 19.47
C PRO A 65 -21.50 24.37 20.30
N HIS A 66 -22.35 23.44 19.87
CA HIS A 66 -22.63 22.18 20.57
C HIS A 66 -22.96 21.05 19.61
N ILE A 67 -22.44 19.84 19.86
CA ILE A 67 -22.74 18.65 19.07
C ILE A 67 -23.91 17.89 19.73
N LEU A 68 -25.08 17.95 19.11
CA LEU A 68 -26.30 17.30 19.63
C LEU A 68 -26.29 15.79 19.39
N SER A 69 -25.85 15.37 18.21
CA SER A 69 -25.69 13.96 17.88
C SER A 69 -24.54 13.79 16.88
N TYR A 70 -23.83 12.66 17.02
CA TYR A 70 -22.81 12.24 16.09
C TYR A 70 -22.71 10.73 16.18
N THR A 71 -22.96 10.07 15.06
CA THR A 71 -23.05 8.61 14.96
C THR A 71 -22.28 8.15 13.72
N LEU A 72 -21.79 6.91 13.79
CA LEU A 72 -21.07 6.26 12.71
C LEU A 72 -21.74 4.93 12.43
N ARG A 73 -21.91 4.62 11.15
CA ARG A 73 -22.39 3.32 10.67
C ARG A 73 -21.40 2.76 9.66
N SER A 74 -20.95 1.52 9.87
CA SER A 74 -20.20 0.78 8.86
C SER A 74 -21.14 0.36 7.72
N ILE A 75 -20.74 0.64 6.48
CA ILE A 75 -21.47 0.29 5.26
C ILE A 75 -20.49 -0.22 4.20
N VAL A 76 -21.02 -0.72 3.08
CA VAL A 76 -20.23 -1.18 1.93
C VAL A 76 -20.73 -0.47 0.68
N ILE A 77 -19.81 0.16 -0.07
CA ILE A 77 -20.13 0.85 -1.33
C ILE A 77 -19.33 0.22 -2.45
N SER A 78 -20.04 -0.37 -3.40
CA SER A 78 -19.45 -1.06 -4.55
C SER A 78 -18.41 -2.12 -4.12
N GLY A 79 -18.72 -2.88 -3.06
CA GLY A 79 -17.82 -3.91 -2.51
C GLY A 79 -16.67 -3.38 -1.66
N ARG A 80 -16.56 -2.07 -1.44
CA ARG A 80 -15.52 -1.45 -0.61
C ARG A 80 -16.04 -1.06 0.78
N PRO A 81 -15.26 -1.29 1.85
CA PRO A 81 -15.61 -0.78 3.17
C PRO A 81 -15.77 0.74 3.15
N ALA A 82 -16.79 1.22 3.83
CA ALA A 82 -17.05 2.64 3.99
C ALA A 82 -17.69 2.89 5.36
N VAL A 83 -17.64 4.13 5.82
CA VAL A 83 -18.40 4.60 6.97
C VAL A 83 -19.31 5.74 6.58
N GLU A 84 -20.52 5.71 7.12
CA GLU A 84 -21.48 6.78 7.05
C GLU A 84 -21.49 7.50 8.41
N LEU A 85 -21.09 8.76 8.39
CA LEU A 85 -21.08 9.66 9.52
C LEU A 85 -22.35 10.50 9.47
N THR A 86 -23.15 10.53 10.53
CA THR A 86 -24.37 11.35 10.61
C THR A 86 -24.30 12.22 11.85
N TRP A 87 -24.55 13.51 11.69
CA TRP A 87 -24.47 14.49 12.77
C TRP A 87 -25.61 15.49 12.77
N LYS A 88 -25.76 16.12 13.94
CA LYS A 88 -26.57 17.31 14.17
C LYS A 88 -25.87 18.19 15.18
N THR A 89 -25.67 19.46 14.87
CA THR A 89 -24.90 20.41 15.68
C THR A 89 -25.60 21.77 15.76
N VAL A 90 -25.20 22.56 16.74
CA VAL A 90 -25.39 24.00 16.84
C VAL A 90 -24.03 24.65 16.58
N GLY A 91 -23.97 25.63 15.70
CA GLY A 91 -22.72 26.27 15.27
C GLY A 91 -22.87 26.90 13.88
N GLN A 92 -21.82 27.57 13.41
CA GLN A 92 -21.79 28.17 12.06
C GLN A 92 -20.93 27.37 11.08
N HIS A 93 -19.84 26.77 11.55
CA HIS A 93 -18.96 25.94 10.73
C HIS A 93 -18.86 24.54 11.31
N VAL A 94 -19.01 23.54 10.45
CA VAL A 94 -18.82 22.13 10.80
C VAL A 94 -17.74 21.55 9.93
N GLU A 95 -16.80 20.84 10.55
CA GLU A 95 -15.72 20.15 9.85
C GLU A 95 -15.55 18.73 10.43
N VAL A 96 -15.12 17.81 9.56
CA VAL A 96 -14.73 16.45 9.93
C VAL A 96 -13.24 16.29 9.70
N TRP A 97 -12.57 15.82 10.75
CA TRP A 97 -11.17 15.44 10.74
C TRP A 97 -11.05 13.92 10.82
N THR A 98 -10.03 13.38 10.17
CA THR A 98 -9.71 11.95 10.20
C THR A 98 -8.30 11.76 10.73
N PHE A 99 -8.10 10.78 11.60
CA PHE A 99 -6.78 10.41 12.11
C PHE A 99 -6.50 8.93 11.85
N THR A 100 -5.24 8.63 11.57
CA THR A 100 -4.68 7.27 11.51
C THR A 100 -4.36 6.76 12.92
N GLU A 101 -4.07 5.47 13.03
CA GLU A 101 -3.62 4.85 14.29
C GLU A 101 -2.35 5.53 14.86
N GLY A 102 -1.47 6.04 14.00
CA GLY A 102 -0.27 6.79 14.42
C GLY A 102 -0.54 8.22 14.91
N GLY A 103 -1.80 8.65 14.99
CA GLY A 103 -2.19 10.01 15.36
C GLY A 103 -1.97 11.06 14.26
N TYR A 104 -1.41 10.67 13.11
CA TYR A 104 -1.38 11.54 11.94
C TYR A 104 -2.80 11.73 11.44
N GLY A 105 -3.26 12.98 11.45
CA GLY A 105 -4.58 13.32 10.97
C GLY A 105 -4.60 14.66 10.26
N GLY A 106 -5.72 14.90 9.59
CA GLY A 106 -5.94 16.09 8.80
C GLY A 106 -7.42 16.36 8.66
N ARG A 107 -7.73 17.59 8.24
CA ARG A 107 -9.08 17.97 7.88
C ARG A 107 -9.47 17.16 6.64
N TYR A 108 -10.53 16.38 6.77
CA TYR A 108 -11.08 15.59 5.66
C TYR A 108 -12.09 16.40 4.86
N LYS A 109 -12.98 17.11 5.56
CA LYS A 109 -14.00 17.97 4.94
C LYS A 109 -14.35 19.15 5.84
N ASP A 110 -14.52 20.32 5.26
CA ASP A 110 -14.98 21.56 5.90
C ASP A 110 -16.28 22.07 5.28
N ASP A 111 -16.79 23.16 5.89
CA ASP A 111 -18.02 23.85 5.51
C ASP A 111 -19.21 22.91 5.33
N LEU A 112 -19.28 21.91 6.21
CA LEU A 112 -20.39 20.98 6.28
C LEU A 112 -21.63 21.67 6.85
N PRO A 113 -22.84 21.26 6.44
CA PRO A 113 -24.07 21.76 7.03
C PRO A 113 -24.14 21.39 8.52
N VAL A 114 -24.88 22.17 9.31
CA VAL A 114 -25.09 21.93 10.75
C VAL A 114 -25.82 20.61 11.05
N GLU A 115 -26.48 20.03 10.06
CA GLU A 115 -27.04 18.68 10.10
C GLU A 115 -26.75 18.02 8.76
N GLY A 116 -26.28 16.78 8.79
CA GLY A 116 -25.91 16.10 7.56
C GLY A 116 -25.39 14.69 7.74
N THR A 117 -25.05 14.12 6.60
CA THR A 117 -24.45 12.81 6.48
C THR A 117 -23.24 12.90 5.54
N LEU A 118 -22.16 12.20 5.88
CA LEU A 118 -20.92 12.14 5.10
C LEU A 118 -20.49 10.68 4.99
N THR A 119 -20.22 10.24 3.77
CA THR A 119 -19.66 8.91 3.54
C THR A 119 -18.17 8.98 3.28
N VAL A 120 -17.39 8.21 4.04
CA VAL A 120 -15.95 8.02 3.84
C VAL A 120 -15.71 6.60 3.35
N VAL A 121 -15.14 6.46 2.15
CA VAL A 121 -14.88 5.17 1.52
C VAL A 121 -13.40 4.82 1.65
N SER A 122 -13.10 3.57 2.04
CA SER A 122 -11.74 3.03 2.09
C SER A 122 -11.10 3.05 0.69
N GLN A 123 -9.86 3.52 0.60
CA GLN A 123 -9.09 3.60 -0.64
C GLN A 123 -7.94 2.59 -0.61
N PRO A 124 -7.66 1.87 -1.70
CA PRO A 124 -6.44 1.06 -1.82
C PRO A 124 -5.20 1.93 -1.63
N GLY A 125 -4.27 1.47 -0.80
CA GLY A 125 -3.09 2.26 -0.41
C GLY A 125 -3.42 3.54 0.37
N GLY A 126 -4.67 3.71 0.83
CA GLY A 126 -5.05 4.83 1.67
C GLY A 126 -4.61 4.66 3.13
N PRO A 127 -4.66 5.75 3.91
CA PRO A 127 -4.48 5.66 5.35
C PRO A 127 -5.53 4.75 5.98
N ARG A 128 -5.13 4.00 7.00
CA ARG A 128 -6.06 3.26 7.85
C ARG A 128 -6.61 4.21 8.90
N TYR A 129 -7.77 4.79 8.63
CA TYR A 129 -8.42 5.67 9.59
C TYR A 129 -8.84 4.89 10.84
N ALA A 130 -8.51 5.45 11.99
CA ALA A 130 -8.85 4.93 13.32
C ALA A 130 -9.78 5.88 14.09
N GLU A 131 -9.77 7.18 13.74
CA GLU A 131 -10.57 8.21 14.43
C GLU A 131 -11.28 9.13 13.42
N PHE A 132 -12.56 9.40 13.67
CA PHE A 132 -13.35 10.43 13.01
C PHE A 132 -13.79 11.48 14.02
N ARG A 133 -13.28 12.70 13.89
CA ARG A 133 -13.56 13.81 14.81
C ARG A 133 -14.44 14.85 14.12
N LEU A 134 -15.61 15.09 14.69
CA LEU A 134 -16.48 16.19 14.29
C LEU A 134 -16.14 17.42 15.14
N VAL A 135 -15.98 18.57 14.49
CA VAL A 135 -15.77 19.86 15.14
C VAL A 135 -16.89 20.80 14.70
N ALA A 136 -17.64 21.35 15.66
CA ALA A 136 -18.61 22.41 15.43
C ALA A 136 -18.04 23.72 16.00
N ARG A 137 -17.97 24.78 15.19
CA ARG A 137 -17.42 26.09 15.58
C ARG A 137 -18.50 27.16 15.63
N GLY A 138 -18.34 28.10 16.55
CA GLY A 138 -19.14 29.32 16.63
C GLY A 138 -18.72 30.35 15.57
N ALA A 139 -19.41 31.49 15.54
CA ALA A 139 -19.16 32.59 14.61
C ALA A 139 -17.77 33.23 14.75
N ASP A 140 -17.21 33.15 15.95
CA ASP A 140 -15.90 33.72 16.28
C ASP A 140 -14.73 32.78 15.94
N GLU A 141 -15.03 31.58 15.41
CA GLU A 141 -14.14 30.44 15.13
C GLU A 141 -13.33 29.89 16.32
N LYS A 142 -13.24 30.66 17.41
CA LYS A 142 -12.51 30.37 18.64
C LYS A 142 -13.28 29.46 19.57
N THR A 143 -14.60 29.61 19.62
CA THR A 143 -15.47 28.67 20.34
C THR A 143 -15.72 27.45 19.48
N TYR A 144 -15.53 26.27 20.05
CA TYR A 144 -15.81 25.01 19.38
C TYR A 144 -16.21 23.91 20.35
N ASP A 145 -16.98 22.96 19.84
CA ASP A 145 -17.25 21.67 20.48
C ASP A 145 -16.70 20.56 19.59
N THR A 146 -16.25 19.47 20.19
CA THR A 146 -15.62 18.35 19.49
C THR A 146 -16.15 17.02 19.99
N LYS A 147 -16.40 16.10 19.05
CA LYS A 147 -16.79 14.73 19.37
C LYS A 147 -16.02 13.75 18.51
N VAL A 148 -15.54 12.70 19.15
CA VAL A 148 -14.67 11.68 18.54
C VAL A 148 -15.44 10.37 18.44
N LEU A 149 -15.34 9.72 17.27
CA LEU A 149 -15.77 8.34 17.06
C LEU A 149 -14.56 7.52 16.63
N GLU A 150 -14.22 6.52 17.42
CA GLU A 150 -13.17 5.56 17.11
C GLU A 150 -13.76 4.46 16.22
N TYR A 151 -13.15 4.26 15.05
CA TYR A 151 -13.52 3.20 14.13
C TYR A 151 -12.33 2.83 13.27
N GLU A 152 -11.90 1.58 13.38
CA GLU A 152 -10.80 1.03 12.59
C GLU A 152 -11.33 0.57 11.22
N MET A 153 -11.10 1.39 10.20
CA MET A 153 -11.55 1.08 8.85
C MET A 153 -10.77 -0.13 8.30
N PRO A 154 -11.44 -1.19 7.83
CA PRO A 154 -10.74 -2.33 7.27
C PRO A 154 -10.13 -1.97 5.91
N CYS A 155 -8.95 -2.52 5.65
CA CYS A 155 -8.24 -2.33 4.40
C CYS A 155 -8.83 -3.17 3.28
N LEU A 156 -8.86 -2.62 2.07
CA LEU A 156 -9.16 -3.39 0.86
C LEU A 156 -8.12 -3.13 -0.23
N PRO A 157 -7.37 -4.17 -0.66
CA PRO A 157 -7.37 -5.53 -0.08
C PRO A 157 -6.82 -5.54 1.35
N ALA A 158 -7.08 -6.62 2.09
CA ALA A 158 -6.43 -6.83 3.37
C ALA A 158 -4.96 -7.22 3.15
N TRP A 159 -4.12 -6.98 4.16
CA TRP A 159 -2.78 -7.55 4.16
C TRP A 159 -2.85 -9.07 4.28
N PHE A 160 -1.91 -9.79 3.65
CA PHE A 160 -1.79 -11.24 3.83
C PHE A 160 -1.31 -11.64 5.23
N ALA A 161 -0.88 -10.67 6.04
CA ALA A 161 -0.52 -10.81 7.44
C ALA A 161 -0.89 -9.54 8.22
N ASP A 162 -1.09 -9.65 9.53
CA ASP A 162 -1.60 -8.55 10.35
C ASP A 162 -0.53 -7.45 10.58
N ILE A 163 -0.69 -6.30 9.91
CA ILE A 163 0.09 -5.08 10.15
C ILE A 163 -0.82 -3.86 10.24
N HIS A 164 -0.61 -3.04 11.28
CA HIS A 164 -1.71 -2.20 11.77
C HIS A 164 -1.81 -0.79 11.16
N SER A 165 -0.76 -0.21 10.57
CA SER A 165 -0.75 1.24 10.36
C SER A 165 -1.23 1.77 9.00
N VAL A 166 -1.13 1.02 7.90
CA VAL A 166 -1.41 1.52 6.54
C VAL A 166 -2.03 0.41 5.69
N CYS A 167 -2.95 0.72 4.77
CA CYS A 167 -3.54 -0.27 3.87
C CYS A 167 -2.61 -0.63 2.69
N PRO A 168 -2.64 -1.89 2.22
CA PRO A 168 -1.86 -2.27 1.05
C PRO A 168 -2.43 -1.62 -0.21
N SER A 169 -1.56 -1.35 -1.18
CA SER A 169 -1.92 -0.75 -2.48
C SER A 169 -2.53 -1.78 -3.44
N GLY A 170 -2.30 -3.07 -3.20
CA GLY A 170 -2.77 -4.15 -4.05
C GLY A 170 -2.85 -5.49 -3.32
N SER A 171 -3.40 -6.50 -3.99
CA SER A 171 -3.50 -7.85 -3.44
C SER A 171 -2.11 -8.48 -3.32
N PRO A 172 -1.90 -9.44 -2.39
CA PRO A 172 -0.64 -10.16 -2.36
C PRO A 172 -0.38 -10.85 -3.69
N VAL A 173 0.86 -10.81 -4.13
CA VAL A 173 1.34 -11.48 -5.36
C VAL A 173 2.30 -12.60 -4.98
N SER A 174 2.22 -13.73 -5.68
CA SER A 174 3.28 -14.74 -5.62
C SER A 174 4.46 -14.24 -6.44
N SER A 175 5.64 -14.25 -5.83
CA SER A 175 6.88 -13.79 -6.46
C SER A 175 7.99 -14.78 -6.22
N ARG A 176 8.84 -14.96 -7.23
CA ARG A 176 10.13 -15.61 -7.06
C ARG A 176 11.05 -14.74 -6.23
N ALA A 177 11.78 -15.37 -5.33
CA ALA A 177 12.76 -14.72 -4.48
C ALA A 177 13.98 -15.61 -4.27
N THR A 178 15.09 -14.97 -3.94
CA THR A 178 16.35 -15.64 -3.60
C THR A 178 16.87 -15.03 -2.32
N LEU A 179 17.24 -15.85 -1.33
CA LEU A 179 17.76 -15.42 -0.05
C LEU A 179 19.15 -16.01 0.19
N GLN A 180 20.08 -15.21 0.69
CA GLN A 180 21.37 -15.70 1.18
C GLN A 180 21.71 -15.09 2.53
N HIS A 181 22.11 -15.94 3.47
CA HIS A 181 22.54 -15.53 4.81
C HIS A 181 24.05 -15.29 4.83
N PHE A 182 24.46 -14.25 5.55
CA PHE A 182 25.84 -13.84 5.76
C PHE A 182 26.15 -13.77 7.25
N GLU A 183 27.43 -13.63 7.59
CA GLU A 183 27.90 -13.53 8.99
C GLU A 183 27.21 -12.38 9.76
N HIS A 184 26.98 -11.26 9.08
CA HIS A 184 26.48 -10.03 9.66
C HIS A 184 25.23 -9.51 8.95
N GLY A 185 24.46 -10.39 8.30
CA GLY A 185 23.24 -9.98 7.65
C GLY A 185 22.69 -10.99 6.66
N ARG A 186 21.90 -10.50 5.72
CA ARG A 186 21.37 -11.28 4.60
C ARG A 186 21.13 -10.41 3.37
N MET A 187 21.13 -11.02 2.20
CA MET A 187 20.65 -10.41 0.97
C MET A 187 19.39 -11.13 0.50
N LEU A 188 18.42 -10.36 0.03
CA LEU A 188 17.19 -10.85 -0.58
C LEU A 188 17.01 -10.22 -1.94
N TRP A 189 16.71 -11.03 -2.93
CA TRP A 189 16.20 -10.60 -4.21
C TRP A 189 14.74 -11.00 -4.33
N ILE A 190 13.92 -10.15 -4.93
CA ILE A 190 12.55 -10.47 -5.28
C ILE A 190 12.21 -10.00 -6.68
N GLU A 191 11.46 -10.84 -7.39
CA GLU A 191 10.79 -10.47 -8.62
C GLU A 191 9.56 -9.62 -8.31
N THR A 192 9.57 -8.34 -8.70
CA THR A 192 8.43 -7.45 -8.50
C THR A 192 7.57 -7.41 -9.77
N PRO A 193 6.33 -7.92 -9.76
CA PRO A 193 5.54 -8.04 -11.00
C PRO A 193 5.15 -6.70 -11.61
N SER A 194 5.00 -5.67 -10.77
CA SER A 194 4.54 -4.34 -11.17
C SER A 194 5.66 -3.40 -11.60
N SER A 195 6.92 -3.82 -11.51
CA SER A 195 8.08 -3.02 -11.92
C SER A 195 8.97 -3.85 -12.84
N PRO A 196 9.46 -3.29 -13.96
CA PRO A 196 10.51 -3.94 -14.74
C PRO A 196 11.84 -4.02 -13.99
N ARG A 197 11.91 -3.43 -12.79
CA ARG A 197 13.10 -3.37 -11.94
C ARG A 197 13.09 -4.53 -10.96
N GLN A 198 14.26 -5.10 -10.74
CA GLN A 198 14.45 -6.19 -9.78
C GLN A 198 14.78 -5.58 -8.42
N THR A 199 14.13 -6.01 -7.35
CA THR A 199 14.40 -5.41 -6.04
C THR A 199 15.35 -6.28 -5.24
N PHE A 200 16.51 -5.72 -4.92
CA PHE A 200 17.48 -6.31 -4.00
C PHE A 200 17.44 -5.55 -2.68
N TRP A 201 17.35 -6.29 -1.58
CA TRP A 201 17.50 -5.76 -0.23
C TRP A 201 18.74 -6.34 0.43
N VAL A 202 19.58 -5.46 0.95
CA VAL A 202 20.70 -5.81 1.81
C VAL A 202 20.33 -5.47 3.24
N PHE A 203 20.23 -6.49 4.07
CA PHE A 203 19.89 -6.38 5.48
C PHE A 203 21.16 -6.56 6.30
N LEU A 204 21.62 -5.50 6.96
CA LEU A 204 22.75 -5.59 7.90
C LEU A 204 22.24 -5.83 9.32
N ASN A 205 22.89 -6.75 10.04
CA ASN A 205 22.62 -6.99 11.45
C ASN A 205 23.14 -5.79 12.25
N GLY A 206 22.23 -5.01 12.84
CA GLY A 206 22.53 -3.91 13.75
C GLY A 206 22.05 -4.18 15.17
N SER A 207 22.21 -3.19 16.06
CA SER A 207 21.42 -3.17 17.29
C SER A 207 19.92 -3.17 16.94
N ARG A 208 19.04 -3.71 17.81
CA ARG A 208 17.60 -3.90 17.53
C ARG A 208 16.86 -2.66 17.00
N ALA A 209 17.43 -1.46 17.14
CA ALA A 209 16.85 -0.19 16.67
C ALA A 209 17.46 0.33 15.33
N SER A 210 18.42 -0.37 14.72
CA SER A 210 19.24 0.18 13.62
C SER A 210 19.62 -0.86 12.57
N SER A 211 18.71 -1.74 12.17
CA SER A 211 18.98 -2.62 11.04
C SER A 211 18.86 -1.83 9.74
N THR A 212 20.01 -1.55 9.11
CA THR A 212 20.04 -0.79 7.86
C THR A 212 19.62 -1.67 6.69
N VAL A 213 18.66 -1.18 5.91
CA VAL A 213 18.27 -1.78 4.63
C VAL A 213 18.77 -0.91 3.50
N PHE A 214 19.38 -1.54 2.51
CA PHE A 214 19.67 -0.89 1.22
C PHE A 214 18.83 -1.54 0.15
N GLN A 215 18.15 -0.72 -0.66
CA GLN A 215 17.33 -1.17 -1.78
C GLN A 215 18.01 -0.81 -3.10
N PHE A 216 18.04 -1.76 -4.02
CA PHE A 216 18.52 -1.57 -5.38
C PHE A 216 17.51 -2.11 -6.39
N ASP A 217 17.29 -1.34 -7.45
CA ASP A 217 16.43 -1.69 -8.58
C ASP A 217 17.10 -2.59 -9.63
N THR A 218 18.43 -2.60 -9.60
CA THR A 218 19.28 -3.48 -10.39
C THR A 218 20.57 -3.65 -9.62
N PRO A 219 21.18 -4.85 -9.64
CA PRO A 219 22.47 -5.04 -9.02
C PRO A 219 23.47 -4.19 -9.80
N PRO A 220 24.23 -3.33 -9.12
CA PRO A 220 25.20 -2.50 -9.79
C PRO A 220 26.25 -3.40 -10.43
N ARG A 221 26.43 -3.24 -11.74
CA ARG A 221 27.46 -3.97 -12.46
C ARG A 221 28.78 -3.23 -12.30
N PRO A 222 29.80 -3.86 -11.74
CA PRO A 222 31.14 -3.29 -11.76
C PRO A 222 31.58 -3.07 -13.22
N PRO A 223 32.44 -2.06 -13.48
CA PRO A 223 33.06 -1.88 -14.78
C PRO A 223 33.65 -3.20 -15.31
N LYS A 224 33.56 -3.43 -16.62
CA LYS A 224 34.16 -4.62 -17.23
C LYS A 224 35.65 -4.69 -16.86
N GLY A 225 36.08 -5.82 -16.30
CA GLY A 225 37.47 -6.06 -15.91
C GLY A 225 37.86 -5.60 -14.49
N THR A 226 36.95 -5.05 -13.69
CA THR A 226 37.24 -4.69 -12.28
C THR A 226 36.72 -5.69 -11.25
N LEU A 227 35.97 -6.72 -11.67
CA LEU A 227 35.67 -7.83 -10.77
C LEU A 227 36.95 -8.62 -10.50
N PRO A 228 37.42 -8.72 -9.25
CA PRO A 228 38.51 -9.63 -8.94
C PRO A 228 38.11 -11.06 -9.35
N ALA A 229 39.12 -11.88 -9.64
CA ALA A 229 38.96 -13.31 -9.85
C ALA A 229 38.05 -13.90 -8.76
N GLU A 230 37.26 -14.90 -9.11
CA GLU A 230 36.36 -15.59 -8.18
C GLU A 230 37.09 -15.91 -6.87
N GLU A 231 36.68 -15.24 -5.79
CA GLU A 231 37.36 -15.35 -4.51
C GLU A 231 36.88 -16.61 -3.82
N SER A 232 37.82 -17.49 -3.46
CA SER A 232 37.50 -18.72 -2.74
C SER A 232 37.06 -18.39 -1.31
N PRO A 233 35.88 -18.85 -0.86
CA PRO A 233 35.44 -18.60 0.50
C PRO A 233 36.32 -19.37 1.50
N PRO A 234 36.46 -18.87 2.75
CA PRO A 234 37.08 -19.65 3.82
C PRO A 234 36.32 -20.96 4.08
N HIS A 235 36.98 -21.93 4.72
CA HIS A 235 36.36 -23.22 5.02
C HIS A 235 35.06 -23.04 5.85
N GLY A 236 33.97 -23.65 5.38
CA GLY A 236 32.66 -23.55 6.03
C GLY A 236 31.78 -22.38 5.55
N PHE A 237 32.28 -21.57 4.63
CA PHE A 237 31.53 -20.45 4.02
C PHE A 237 31.26 -20.68 2.54
N TYR A 238 30.40 -19.84 1.98
CA TYR A 238 29.98 -19.87 0.59
C TYR A 238 30.34 -18.55 -0.09
N ALA A 239 30.73 -18.62 -1.36
CA ALA A 239 30.80 -17.44 -2.20
C ALA A 239 29.39 -17.11 -2.70
N PRO A 240 28.95 -15.84 -2.61
CA PRO A 240 27.76 -15.39 -3.32
C PRO A 240 27.96 -15.58 -4.83
N GLN A 241 26.87 -15.84 -5.54
CA GLN A 241 26.84 -16.10 -6.98
C GLN A 241 26.06 -14.98 -7.70
N ASN A 242 26.19 -14.94 -9.02
CA ASN A 242 25.39 -14.07 -9.91
C ASN A 242 25.30 -12.59 -9.44
N ASP A 243 24.08 -12.10 -9.25
CA ASP A 243 23.78 -10.72 -8.90
C ASP A 243 24.10 -10.41 -7.43
N PHE A 244 24.00 -11.40 -6.53
CA PHE A 244 24.47 -11.26 -5.14
C PHE A 244 25.98 -11.10 -5.07
N ALA A 245 26.75 -11.83 -5.89
CA ALA A 245 28.20 -11.62 -5.99
C ALA A 245 28.55 -10.19 -6.43
N SER A 246 27.80 -9.66 -7.39
CA SER A 246 27.98 -8.29 -7.89
C SER A 246 27.68 -7.26 -6.80
N LEU A 247 26.55 -7.42 -6.10
CA LEU A 247 26.14 -6.51 -5.03
C LEU A 247 27.03 -6.63 -3.79
N TRP A 248 27.45 -7.82 -3.41
CA TRP A 248 28.33 -8.05 -2.26
C TRP A 248 29.68 -7.35 -2.42
N ARG A 249 30.24 -7.35 -3.64
CA ARG A 249 31.48 -6.62 -3.95
C ARG A 249 31.26 -5.13 -4.24
N TYR A 250 30.01 -4.69 -4.32
CA TYR A 250 29.69 -3.32 -4.68
C TYR A 250 30.08 -2.36 -3.56
N LYS A 251 30.77 -1.29 -3.96
CA LYS A 251 31.04 -0.13 -3.13
C LYS A 251 30.00 0.94 -3.45
N SER A 252 28.99 1.06 -2.58
CA SER A 252 27.82 1.92 -2.81
C SER A 252 28.10 3.42 -2.74
N SER A 253 29.18 3.81 -2.06
CA SER A 253 29.59 5.20 -1.93
C SER A 253 31.09 5.28 -1.65
N PRO A 254 31.80 6.34 -2.07
CA PRO A 254 33.20 6.55 -1.65
C PRO A 254 33.35 6.55 -0.13
N TYR A 255 32.29 6.89 0.61
CA TYR A 255 32.27 6.98 2.07
C TYR A 255 31.81 5.70 2.79
N LEU A 256 31.31 4.71 2.04
CA LEU A 256 30.89 3.44 2.62
C LEU A 256 31.87 2.33 2.22
N ALA A 257 32.16 1.45 3.18
CA ALA A 257 32.84 0.20 2.86
C ALA A 257 31.96 -0.63 1.90
N PRO A 258 32.56 -1.46 1.03
CA PRO A 258 31.82 -2.47 0.28
C PRO A 258 30.87 -3.27 1.19
N PHE A 259 29.73 -3.71 0.66
CA PHE A 259 28.81 -4.55 1.45
C PHE A 259 29.48 -5.79 2.00
N ARG A 260 30.45 -6.33 1.27
CA ARG A 260 31.35 -7.39 1.71
C ARG A 260 31.91 -7.18 3.12
N ASP A 261 32.46 -5.99 3.38
CA ASP A 261 33.12 -5.71 4.67
C ASP A 261 32.09 -5.61 5.80
N SER A 262 30.85 -5.23 5.46
CA SER A 262 29.76 -5.09 6.43
C SER A 262 28.98 -6.39 6.66
N LEU A 263 28.86 -7.25 5.64
CA LEU A 263 28.13 -8.53 5.71
C LEU A 263 29.01 -9.71 6.13
N GLY A 264 30.30 -9.68 5.80
CA GLY A 264 31.16 -10.86 5.87
C GLY A 264 30.88 -11.86 4.74
N TRP A 265 31.25 -13.12 4.93
CA TRP A 265 30.99 -14.22 3.99
C TRP A 265 29.60 -14.83 4.16
N ALA A 266 29.11 -15.50 3.12
CA ALA A 266 27.84 -16.20 3.20
C ALA A 266 27.98 -17.47 4.06
N THR A 267 27.08 -17.65 5.01
CA THR A 267 27.04 -18.80 5.93
C THR A 267 26.17 -19.94 5.39
N LYS A 268 25.38 -19.66 4.35
CA LYS A 268 24.54 -20.62 3.63
C LYS A 268 24.61 -20.36 2.12
N PRO A 269 24.36 -21.37 1.28
CA PRO A 269 24.18 -21.14 -0.16
C PRO A 269 22.96 -20.25 -0.43
N GLU A 270 22.89 -19.71 -1.65
CA GLU A 270 21.67 -19.05 -2.16
C GLU A 270 20.51 -20.05 -2.17
N LEU A 271 19.35 -19.59 -1.70
CA LEU A 271 18.13 -20.38 -1.65
C LEU A 271 17.05 -19.66 -2.46
N ASP A 272 16.67 -20.26 -3.58
CA ASP A 272 15.51 -19.84 -4.37
C ASP A 272 14.22 -20.37 -3.75
N PHE A 273 13.19 -19.52 -3.73
CA PHE A 273 11.88 -19.84 -3.17
C PHE A 273 10.77 -18.99 -3.78
N GLU A 274 9.53 -19.42 -3.57
CA GLU A 274 8.34 -18.62 -3.85
C GLU A 274 7.88 -17.93 -2.56
N THR A 275 7.49 -16.67 -2.67
CA THR A 275 6.99 -15.87 -1.54
C THR A 275 5.70 -15.15 -1.88
N LEU A 276 4.95 -14.77 -0.84
CA LEU A 276 3.90 -13.76 -0.96
C LEU A 276 4.50 -12.39 -0.71
N TYR A 277 4.25 -11.46 -1.62
CA TYR A 277 4.72 -10.09 -1.56
C TYR A 277 3.55 -9.11 -1.67
N GLN A 278 3.55 -8.08 -0.85
CA GLN A 278 2.53 -7.04 -0.86
C GLN A 278 3.13 -5.73 -0.35
N CYS A 279 2.70 -4.59 -0.85
CA CYS A 279 3.18 -3.27 -0.40
C CYS A 279 2.04 -2.31 -0.14
N SER A 280 2.31 -1.26 0.64
CA SER A 280 1.50 -0.06 0.73
C SER A 280 1.85 0.91 -0.41
N SER A 281 1.17 2.06 -0.44
CA SER A 281 1.53 3.21 -1.28
C SER A 281 2.74 3.99 -0.76
N GLU A 282 3.12 3.78 0.50
CA GLU A 282 4.22 4.47 1.20
C GLU A 282 5.49 3.61 1.25
N ASP A 283 5.67 2.73 0.26
CA ASP A 283 6.83 1.85 0.10
C ASP A 283 7.13 0.91 1.30
N SER A 284 6.14 0.68 2.17
CA SER A 284 6.22 -0.39 3.17
C SER A 284 5.80 -1.69 2.53
N CYS A 285 6.65 -2.71 2.56
CA CYS A 285 6.37 -4.00 1.95
C CYS A 285 6.44 -5.13 2.98
N LEU A 286 5.59 -6.11 2.80
CA LEU A 286 5.63 -7.39 3.49
C LEU A 286 6.01 -8.48 2.53
N LEU A 287 6.85 -9.38 3.02
CA LEU A 287 7.15 -10.65 2.36
C LEU A 287 7.29 -11.77 3.39
N ARG A 288 7.08 -13.01 2.95
CA ARG A 288 7.28 -14.19 3.78
C ARG A 288 8.60 -14.86 3.42
N ASP A 289 9.47 -15.12 4.38
CA ASP A 289 10.74 -15.80 4.10
C ASP A 289 10.56 -17.33 3.93
N PRO A 290 11.60 -18.08 3.55
CA PRO A 290 11.53 -19.54 3.39
C PRO A 290 11.14 -20.29 4.68
N ASP A 291 11.43 -19.70 5.85
CA ASP A 291 11.11 -20.27 7.16
C ASP A 291 9.68 -19.89 7.61
N GLY A 292 8.95 -19.13 6.79
CA GLY A 292 7.58 -18.69 7.05
C GLY A 292 7.48 -17.41 7.89
N ARG A 293 8.59 -16.80 8.27
CA ARG A 293 8.66 -15.54 9.03
C ARG A 293 8.23 -14.37 8.17
N LEU A 294 7.69 -13.33 8.79
CA LEU A 294 7.31 -12.11 8.10
C LEU A 294 8.48 -11.14 8.13
N LEU A 295 8.88 -10.70 6.94
CA LEU A 295 9.84 -9.63 6.76
C LEU A 295 9.06 -8.39 6.31
N ARG A 296 9.14 -7.35 7.14
CA ARG A 296 8.59 -6.04 6.79
C ARG A 296 9.73 -5.11 6.44
N THR A 297 9.65 -4.46 5.28
CA THR A 297 10.44 -3.28 4.96
C THR A 297 9.57 -2.06 5.12
N SER A 298 10.13 -0.99 5.66
CA SER A 298 9.43 0.28 5.81
C SER A 298 10.38 1.42 5.51
N TYR A 299 9.89 2.45 4.82
CA TYR A 299 10.64 3.66 4.55
C TYR A 299 10.16 4.79 5.47
N THR A 300 11.07 5.34 6.27
CA THR A 300 10.81 6.60 6.99
C THR A 300 11.67 7.70 6.36
N PRO A 301 11.06 8.77 5.81
CA PRO A 301 11.81 9.91 5.31
C PRO A 301 12.82 10.43 6.36
N GLY A 302 14.09 10.54 5.97
CA GLY A 302 15.18 10.99 6.85
C GLY A 302 15.81 9.92 7.76
N SER A 303 15.14 8.78 7.99
CA SER A 303 15.70 7.64 8.74
C SER A 303 16.11 6.46 7.86
N GLY A 304 15.67 6.46 6.59
CA GLY A 304 16.00 5.41 5.62
C GLY A 304 15.05 4.22 5.69
N LEU A 305 15.47 3.13 5.06
CA LEU A 305 14.73 1.86 5.07
C LEU A 305 15.15 1.04 6.30
N TYR A 306 14.16 0.55 7.03
CA TYR A 306 14.33 -0.36 8.17
C TYR A 306 13.56 -1.65 7.94
N TRP A 307 13.88 -2.66 8.74
CA TRP A 307 13.21 -3.94 8.66
C TRP A 307 12.98 -4.59 10.02
N GLU A 308 11.90 -5.37 10.14
CA GLU A 308 11.56 -6.18 11.32
C GLU A 308 11.25 -7.63 10.93
N GLU A 309 11.61 -8.61 11.78
CA GLU A 309 11.08 -9.98 11.73
C GLU A 309 9.90 -10.05 12.70
N ARG A 310 8.80 -10.66 12.25
CA ARG A 310 7.70 -11.07 13.12
C ARG A 310 7.44 -12.57 12.98
#